data_AF-A0A094ZLW7-F1
#
_entry.id   AF-A0A094ZLW7-F1
#
_cell.length_a   1.000
_cell.length_b   1.000
_cell.length_c   1.000
_cell.angle_alpha   90.00
_cell.angle_beta   90.00
_cell.angle_gamma   90.00
#
_symmetry.space_group_name_H-M   'P 1'
#
loop_
_entity.id
_entity.type
_entity.pdbx_description
1 polymer ?
#
loop_
_entity_poly.entity_id
_entity_poly.type
_entity_poly.pdbx_seq_one_letter_code
_entity_poly.pdbx_strand_id
1 'polypeptide(L)' 'MIAHITGLKPGEFVHTIGDAHIYSNHREALLEQVKRVPRPFPKLEIVREVKNIDDFKFEDFKLIDYKPYPKITMKMAL' A
#
# COMPACT_ATOMS: atom_id res chain seq x y z
N MET A 1 -3.78 0.46 -12.17
CA MET A 1 -4.58 1.47 -12.89
C MET A 1 -4.00 1.77 -14.28
N ILE A 2 -2.83 2.42 -14.41
CA ILE A 2 -2.24 2.71 -15.74
C ILE A 2 -2.08 1.47 -16.61
N ALA A 3 -1.42 0.42 -16.11
CA ALA A 3 -1.27 -0.82 -16.86
C ALA A 3 -2.62 -1.41 -17.32
N HIS A 4 -3.66 -1.33 -16.48
CA HIS A 4 -5.00 -1.82 -16.81
C HIS A 4 -5.60 -1.07 -18.01
N ILE A 5 -5.60 0.27 -17.98
CA ILE A 5 -6.21 1.07 -19.05
C ILE A 5 -5.40 1.07 -20.35
N THR A 6 -4.11 0.76 -20.28
CA THR A 6 -3.25 0.63 -21.46
C THR A 6 -3.14 -0.82 -21.98
N GLY A 7 -3.88 -1.76 -21.40
CA GLY A 7 -3.84 -3.18 -21.81
C GLY A 7 -2.51 -3.89 -21.50
N LEU A 8 -1.75 -3.36 -20.54
CA LEU A 8 -0.46 -3.90 -20.08
C LEU A 8 -0.62 -4.65 -18.75
N LYS A 9 0.47 -5.31 -18.32
CA LYS A 9 0.58 -5.95 -17.01
C LYS A 9 1.44 -5.10 -16.07
N PRO A 10 1.14 -5.07 -14.75
CA PRO A 10 2.03 -4.42 -13.80
C PRO A 10 3.39 -5.14 -13.79
N GLY A 11 4.47 -4.34 -13.81
CA GLY A 11 5.85 -4.81 -13.67
C GLY A 11 6.37 -4.55 -12.26
N GLU A 12 7.60 -4.05 -12.18
CA GLU A 12 8.24 -3.69 -10.91
C GLU A 12 7.89 -2.25 -10.48
N PHE A 13 7.72 -2.06 -9.18
CA PHE A 13 7.61 -0.73 -8.57
C PHE A 13 8.94 -0.40 -7.89
N VAL A 14 9.66 0.58 -8.44
CA VAL A 14 10.93 1.06 -7.90
C VAL A 14 10.69 2.40 -7.20
N HIS A 15 11.00 2.49 -5.91
CA HIS A 15 10.82 3.69 -5.10
C HIS A 15 12.17 4.22 -4.62
N THR A 16 12.54 5.41 -5.09
CA THR A 16 13.77 6.11 -4.68
C THR A 16 13.43 7.19 -3.66
N ILE A 17 14.13 7.20 -2.52
CA ILE A 17 13.92 8.16 -1.42
C ILE A 17 15.19 8.98 -1.23
N GLY A 18 15.06 10.30 -1.15
CA GLY A 18 16.16 11.23 -0.86
C GLY A 18 16.39 11.38 0.64
N ASP A 19 15.61 12.26 1.29
CA ASP A 19 15.60 12.37 2.75
C ASP A 19 14.62 11.35 3.35
N ALA A 20 15.17 10.30 3.94
CA ALA A 20 14.42 9.30 4.70
C ALA A 20 14.65 9.52 6.20
N HIS A 21 13.60 9.91 6.92
CA HIS A 21 13.69 10.20 8.36
C HIS A 21 12.53 9.59 9.15
N ILE A 22 12.72 9.51 10.47
CA ILE A 22 11.73 9.04 11.43
C ILE A 22 11.39 10.19 12.37
N TYR A 23 10.11 10.54 12.48
CA TYR A 23 9.67 11.50 13.49
C TYR A 23 9.89 10.95 14.90
N SER A 24 10.32 11.80 15.82
CA SER A 24 10.63 11.41 17.20
C SER A 24 9.42 10.78 17.91
N ASN A 25 8.21 11.30 17.66
CA ASN A 25 6.96 10.77 18.20
C ASN A 25 6.50 9.44 17.56
N HIS A 26 7.20 8.91 16.55
CA HIS A 26 6.93 7.59 15.94
C HIS A 26 7.87 6.49 16.45
N ARG A 27 8.93 6.85 17.19
CA ARG A 27 10.01 5.91 17.55
C ARG A 27 9.50 4.66 18.27
N GLU A 28 8.70 4.80 19.32
CA GLU A 28 8.20 3.65 20.10
C GLU A 28 7.25 2.76 19.29
N ALA A 29 6.37 3.36 18.49
CA ALA A 29 5.45 2.67 17.60
C ALA A 29 6.20 1.82 16.55
N LEU A 30 7.23 2.39 15.93
CA LEU A 30 8.05 1.69 14.94
C LEU A 30 8.89 0.58 15.57
N LEU A 31 9.44 0.79 16.77
CA LEU A 31 10.15 -0.26 17.52
C LEU A 31 9.26 -1.46 17.83
N GLU A 32 7.96 -1.25 18.06
CA GLU A 32 7.01 -2.35 18.18
C GLU A 32 6.70 -3.00 16.82
N GLN A 33 6.60 -2.21 15.75
CA GLN A 33 6.34 -2.72 14.42
C GLN A 33 7.45 -3.64 13.89
N VAL A 34 8.73 -3.29 14.10
CA VAL A 34 9.88 -4.06 13.59
C VAL A 34 10.05 -5.43 14.26
N LYS A 35 9.43 -5.66 15.42
CA LYS A 35 9.42 -6.98 16.08
C LYS A 35 8.45 -7.98 15.40
N ARG A 36 7.55 -7.50 14.54
CA ARG A 36 6.53 -8.33 13.89
C ARG A 36 7.14 -9.09 12.72
N VAL A 37 6.95 -10.41 12.70
CA VAL A 37 7.38 -11.26 11.58
C VAL A 37 6.51 -10.95 10.35
N PRO A 38 7.09 -10.55 9.20
CA PRO A 38 6.32 -10.31 7.99
C PRO A 38 5.48 -11.52 7.58
N ARG A 39 4.25 -11.26 7.12
CA ARG A 39 3.35 -12.27 6.55
C ARG A 39 3.37 -12.16 5.02
N PRO A 40 2.92 -13.20 4.29
CA PRO A 40 2.78 -13.12 2.84
C PRO A 40 2.01 -11.87 2.42
N PHE A 41 2.46 -11.22 1.34
CA PHE A 41 1.78 -10.05 0.80
C PHE A 41 0.39 -10.41 0.26
N PRO A 42 -0.58 -9.49 0.35
CA PRO A 42 -1.88 -9.67 -0.27
C PRO A 42 -1.78 -9.57 -1.79
N LYS A 43 -2.90 -9.85 -2.47
CA LYS A 43 -3.11 -9.49 -3.87
C LYS A 43 -4.14 -8.38 -3.99
N LEU A 44 -3.91 -7.44 -4.90
CA LEU A 44 -4.87 -6.41 -5.27
C LEU A 44 -5.33 -6.68 -6.70
N GLU A 45 -6.62 -6.92 -6.89
CA GLU A 45 -7.23 -7.15 -8.19
C GLU A 45 -8.14 -5.98 -8.58
N ILE A 46 -8.12 -5.61 -9.86
CA ILE A 46 -9.10 -4.71 -10.46
C ILE A 46 -10.18 -5.60 -11.09
N VAL A 47 -11.40 -5.57 -10.54
CA VAL A 47 -12.45 -6.53 -10.91
C VAL A 47 -13.33 -6.07 -12.08
N ARG A 48 -13.32 -4.76 -12.37
CA ARG A 48 -14.07 -4.17 -13.48
C ARG A 48 -13.15 -3.72 -14.59
N GLU A 49 -13.58 -3.92 -15.83
CA GLU A 49 -12.93 -3.29 -16.97
C GLU A 49 -13.25 -1.79 -17.01
N VAL A 50 -12.30 -0.97 -16.56
CA VAL A 50 -12.36 0.50 -16.61
C VAL A 50 -11.57 1.01 -17.81
N LYS A 51 -12.12 1.98 -18.55
CA LYS A 51 -11.49 2.54 -19.78
C LYS A 51 -10.82 3.90 -19.59
N ASN A 52 -11.34 4.77 -18.71
CA ASN A 52 -10.68 6.04 -18.37
C ASN A 52 -10.09 5.99 -16.96
N ILE A 53 -8.99 6.71 -16.75
CA ILE A 53 -8.27 6.71 -15.48
C ILE A 53 -9.09 7.32 -14.33
N ASP A 54 -9.99 8.25 -14.63
CA ASP A 54 -10.82 8.95 -13.64
C ASP A 54 -12.12 8.18 -13.27
N ASP A 55 -12.44 7.11 -14.01
CA ASP A 55 -13.67 6.32 -13.82
C ASP A 55 -13.53 5.23 -12.74
N PHE A 56 -12.35 5.07 -12.13
CA PHE A 56 -12.12 4.09 -11.07
C PHE A 56 -12.88 4.48 -9.79
N LYS A 57 -13.49 3.49 -9.16
CA LYS A 57 -14.19 3.61 -7.88
C LYS A 57 -13.61 2.64 -6.86
N PHE A 58 -13.94 2.85 -5.59
CA PHE A 58 -13.47 1.99 -4.51
C PHE A 58 -13.87 0.52 -4.73
N GLU A 59 -15.08 0.28 -5.23
CA GLU A 59 -15.63 -1.06 -5.43
C GLU A 59 -14.94 -1.84 -6.55
N ASP A 60 -14.14 -1.17 -7.39
CA ASP A 60 -13.40 -1.82 -8.47
C ASP A 60 -12.15 -2.55 -7.97
N PHE A 61 -11.75 -2.32 -6.71
CA PHE A 61 -10.56 -2.89 -6.13
C PHE A 61 -10.91 -3.97 -5.11
N LYS A 62 -10.43 -5.19 -5.37
CA LYS A 62 -10.56 -6.31 -4.45
C LYS A 62 -9.23 -6.63 -3.81
N LEU A 63 -9.17 -6.50 -2.48
CA LEU A 63 -8.01 -6.86 -1.69
C LEU A 63 -8.17 -8.31 -1.18
N ILE A 64 -7.26 -9.19 -1.60
CA ILE A 64 -7.33 -10.63 -1.35
C ILE A 64 -6.20 -11.05 -0.42
N ASP A 65 -6.51 -11.89 0.56
CA ASP A 65 -5.56 -12.46 1.53
C ASP A 65 -4.79 -11.43 2.37
N TYR A 66 -5.36 -10.25 2.59
CA TYR A 66 -4.76 -9.26 3.50
C TYR A 66 -4.96 -9.65 4.96
N LYS A 67 -3.87 -10.13 5.59
CA LYS A 67 -3.84 -10.61 6.98
C LYS A 67 -2.87 -9.77 7.82
N PRO A 68 -3.11 -8.47 8.04
CA PRO A 68 -2.18 -7.60 8.76
C PRO A 68 -2.14 -7.92 10.26
N TYR A 69 -1.12 -7.38 10.93
CA TYR A 69 -1.17 -7.22 12.39
C TYR A 69 -2.12 -6.09 12.78
N PRO A 70 -2.54 -5.98 14.06
CA PRO A 70 -3.34 -4.86 14.52
C PRO A 70 -2.69 -3.51 14.22
N LYS A 71 -3.53 -2.51 13.95
CA LYS A 71 -3.13 -1.12 13.70
C LYS A 71 -2.24 -0.60 14.84
N ILE A 72 -1.15 0.06 14.48
CA ILE A 72 -0.36 0.89 15.41
C ILE A 72 -0.67 2.34 15.07
N THR A 73 -1.06 3.13 16.07
CA THR A 73 -1.38 4.54 15.88
C THR A 73 -0.11 5.38 15.94
N MET A 74 0.12 6.19 14.90
CA MET A 74 1.20 7.18 14.83
C MET A 74 0.58 8.53 14.49
N LYS A 75 0.87 9.57 15.29
CA LYS A 75 0.30 10.91 15.10
C LYS A 75 1.10 11.69 14.05
N MET A 76 0.42 12.38 13.15
CA MET A 76 1.08 13.33 12.25
C MET A 76 1.80 14.39 13.09
N ALA A 77 3.05 14.69 12.73
CA ALA A 77 3.73 15.87 13.26
C ALA A 77 3.10 17.12 12.61
N LEU A 78 2.82 18.13 13.43
CA LEU A 78 2.36 19.45 12.97
C LEU A 78 3.55 20.32 12.60
#